data_AF-M8D0Z3-F1
#
_entry.id   AF-M8D0Z3-F1
#
_cell.length_a   1.000
_cell.length_b   1.000
_cell.length_c   1.000
_cell.angle_alpha   90.00
_cell.angle_beta   90.00
_cell.angle_gamma   90.00
#
_symmetry.space_group_name_H-M   'P 1'
#
loop_
_entity.id
_entity.type
_entity.pdbx_description
1 polymer ?
#
loop_
_entity_poly.entity_id
_entity_poly.type
_entity_poly.pdbx_seq_one_letter_code
_entity_poly.pdbx_strand_id
1 'polypeptide(L)'
;MAAVFQEDLKNTSQKIFDPQDRILVRLNRSFLISCIISIAIDPMFFYGPRVREEQLPGEKNTNLCIGIDPGLAISTAVVRTLFDIFFLARIALQFRTAFIAPSSRVFGRGELVIDTVEIAKRYCRRFFIADVFSVLPLPQIVIWKFLYREDKTAVLETKDRLLFIIIAQYVPRLVRIYPLSTELKRTSGVFAETALAGAAYYLLWYMLASHIVGAFWYLLSIERVTDCWRFSCNEFPGCNQIYMYCGKTESNEEYTEWTTVIRQVITENCQPTDDGEMPFDYGMYSSAVTSAVTTSKDMTTKLLFCLWWGLANLSTLGQGLKTTIYTGESLFAITLATFGLILMAMLIGNIQVNNLYIFFGTG
;
A
#
# COMPACT_ATOMS: atom_id res chain seq x y z
N MET A 1 -2.20 27.46 -45.83
CA MET A 1 -2.50 26.33 -44.92
C MET A 1 -2.08 26.63 -43.47
N ALA A 2 -0.86 27.12 -43.21
CA ALA A 2 -0.43 27.53 -41.86
C ALA A 2 -1.22 28.72 -41.25
N ALA A 3 -1.66 29.69 -42.07
CA ALA A 3 -2.45 30.83 -41.61
C ALA A 3 -3.89 30.44 -41.23
N VAL A 4 -4.53 29.58 -42.02
CA VAL A 4 -5.86 28.99 -41.73
C VAL A 4 -5.79 28.15 -40.44
N PHE A 5 -4.68 27.44 -40.24
CA PHE A 5 -4.40 26.69 -39.01
C PHE A 5 -4.33 27.57 -37.75
N GLN A 6 -3.79 28.79 -37.86
CA GLN A 6 -3.76 29.73 -36.73
C GLN A 6 -5.14 30.33 -36.44
N GLU A 7 -6.00 30.45 -37.45
CA GLU A 7 -7.32 31.06 -37.33
C GLU A 7 -8.34 30.09 -36.68
N ASP A 8 -8.27 28.80 -37.02
CA ASP A 8 -9.05 27.74 -36.34
C ASP A 8 -8.58 27.49 -34.90
N LEU A 9 -7.28 27.68 -34.62
CA LEU A 9 -6.72 27.60 -33.26
C LEU A 9 -7.20 28.75 -32.37
N LYS A 10 -7.52 29.91 -32.98
CA LYS A 10 -7.91 31.14 -32.27
C LYS A 10 -9.40 31.15 -31.91
N ASN A 11 -10.23 30.36 -32.59
CA ASN A 11 -11.68 30.41 -32.47
C ASN A 11 -12.29 29.38 -31.48
N THR A 12 -11.50 28.43 -30.98
CA THR A 12 -11.94 27.50 -29.92
C THR A 12 -11.23 27.83 -28.62
N SER A 13 -11.81 28.72 -27.83
CA SER A 13 -11.35 29.16 -26.50
C SER A 13 -11.44 28.04 -25.45
N GLN A 14 -10.71 26.96 -25.68
CA GLN A 14 -10.39 25.93 -24.69
C GLN A 14 -8.92 25.58 -24.93
N LYS A 15 -8.02 26.07 -24.06
CA LYS A 15 -6.58 25.79 -24.16
C LYS A 15 -6.37 24.27 -24.15
N ILE A 16 -6.06 23.70 -25.32
CA ILE A 16 -5.66 22.31 -25.49
C ILE A 16 -4.13 22.26 -25.40
N PHE A 17 -3.62 21.33 -24.61
CA PHE A 17 -2.19 21.14 -24.39
C PHE A 17 -1.60 20.19 -25.42
N ASP A 18 -0.45 20.56 -25.97
CA ASP A 18 0.36 19.66 -26.79
C ASP A 18 1.02 18.62 -25.89
N PRO A 19 0.85 17.30 -26.15
CA PRO A 19 1.53 16.24 -25.40
C PRO A 19 3.06 16.32 -25.42
N GLN A 20 3.66 17.04 -26.38
CA GLN A 20 5.11 17.24 -26.49
C GLN A 20 5.62 18.48 -25.76
N ASP A 21 4.73 19.27 -25.14
CA ASP A 21 5.13 20.42 -24.32
C ASP A 21 6.04 19.98 -23.16
N ARG A 22 7.19 20.65 -23.02
CA ARG A 22 8.17 20.39 -21.95
C ARG A 22 7.56 20.49 -20.56
N ILE A 23 6.60 21.39 -20.35
CA ILE A 23 5.93 21.53 -19.05
C ILE A 23 5.08 20.29 -18.77
N LEU A 24 4.33 19.82 -19.76
CA LEU A 24 3.47 18.64 -19.63
C LEU A 24 4.28 17.36 -19.46
N VAL A 25 5.42 17.23 -20.15
CA VAL A 25 6.35 16.12 -19.93
C VAL A 25 6.88 16.08 -18.50
N ARG A 26 7.27 17.25 -17.94
CA ARG A 26 7.69 17.34 -16.52
C ARG A 26 6.55 16.97 -15.58
N LEU A 27 5.33 17.47 -15.82
CA LEU A 27 4.15 17.13 -15.03
C LEU A 27 3.83 15.64 -15.08
N ASN A 28 3.89 15.01 -16.26
CA ASN A 28 3.72 13.56 -16.42
C ASN A 28 4.78 12.78 -15.64
N ARG A 29 6.04 13.24 -15.59
CA ARG A 29 7.09 12.65 -14.76
C ARG A 29 6.77 12.79 -13.27
N SER A 30 6.28 13.95 -12.83
CA SER A 30 5.83 14.16 -11.45
C SER A 30 4.62 13.30 -11.09
N PHE A 31 3.65 13.14 -11.99
CA PHE A 31 2.54 12.20 -11.81
C PHE A 31 3.04 10.76 -11.69
N LEU A 32 4.09 10.37 -12.39
CA LEU A 32 4.61 9.00 -12.31
C LEU A 32 5.22 8.73 -10.94
N ILE A 33 6.06 9.66 -10.48
CA ILE A 33 6.68 9.59 -9.16
C ILE A 33 5.59 9.56 -8.07
N SER A 34 4.59 10.42 -8.20
CA SER A 34 3.42 10.47 -7.33
C SER A 34 2.64 9.13 -7.29
N CYS A 35 2.53 8.40 -8.41
CA CYS A 35 1.90 7.08 -8.46
C CYS A 35 2.65 6.09 -7.58
N ILE A 36 3.97 6.06 -7.73
CA ILE A 36 4.84 5.13 -7.00
C ILE A 36 4.79 5.43 -5.50
N ILE A 37 4.90 6.70 -5.12
CA ILE A 37 4.79 7.13 -3.72
C ILE A 37 3.41 6.77 -3.16
N SER A 38 2.34 7.01 -3.93
CA SER A 38 0.99 6.62 -3.50
C SER A 38 0.91 5.13 -3.22
N ILE A 39 1.44 4.24 -4.07
CA ILE A 39 1.42 2.80 -3.81
C ILE A 39 2.16 2.45 -2.52
N ALA A 40 3.26 3.15 -2.21
CA ALA A 40 4.01 2.97 -0.97
C ALA A 40 3.25 3.41 0.30
N ILE A 41 2.31 4.35 0.17
CA ILE A 41 1.52 4.88 1.30
C ILE A 41 0.39 3.93 1.70
N ASP A 42 -0.25 3.24 0.75
CA ASP A 42 -1.41 2.38 1.05
C ASP A 42 -1.15 1.32 2.14
N PRO A 43 -0.02 0.57 2.14
CA PRO A 43 0.27 -0.41 3.18
C PRO A 43 0.48 0.21 4.56
N MET A 44 0.64 1.53 4.67
CA MET A 44 0.78 2.20 5.97
C MET A 44 -0.45 2.02 6.87
N PHE A 45 -1.64 1.84 6.28
CA PHE A 45 -2.85 1.51 7.04
C PHE A 45 -2.74 0.15 7.75
N PHE A 46 -1.96 -0.79 7.23
CA PHE A 46 -1.76 -2.11 7.83
C PHE A 46 -0.92 -2.06 9.09
N TYR A 47 -0.11 -1.01 9.27
CA TYR A 47 0.60 -0.75 10.53
C TYR A 47 -0.28 -0.08 11.60
N GLY A 48 -1.52 0.27 11.24
CA GLY A 48 -2.52 0.90 12.12
C GLY A 48 -2.90 0.04 13.34
N PRO A 49 -3.41 -1.18 13.13
CA PRO A 49 -3.68 -2.12 14.22
C PRO A 49 -2.39 -2.45 14.99
N ARG A 50 -2.45 -2.35 16.30
CA ARG A 50 -1.35 -2.71 17.20
C ARG A 50 -1.87 -3.09 18.57
N VAL A 51 -1.05 -3.85 19.30
CA VAL A 51 -1.26 -4.07 20.73
C VAL A 51 -0.90 -2.76 21.44
N ARG A 52 -1.76 -2.31 22.33
CA ARG A 52 -1.57 -1.10 23.13
C ARG A 52 -1.59 -1.49 24.59
N GLU A 53 -0.74 -0.80 25.34
CA GLU A 53 -0.84 -0.73 26.79
C GLU A 53 -1.75 0.45 27.15
N GLU A 54 -2.81 0.17 27.90
CA GLU A 54 -3.75 1.14 28.42
C GLU A 54 -3.71 1.11 29.95
N GLN A 55 -3.51 2.27 30.57
CA GLN A 55 -3.57 2.41 32.02
C GLN A 55 -5.03 2.67 32.41
N LEU A 56 -5.64 1.77 33.19
CA LEU A 56 -6.99 1.99 33.69
C LEU A 56 -7.01 2.96 34.89
N PRO A 57 -8.08 3.77 35.03
CA PRO A 57 -8.24 4.64 36.20
C PRO A 57 -8.28 3.81 37.49
N GLY A 58 -7.36 4.08 38.42
CA GLY A 58 -7.31 3.38 39.71
C GLY A 58 -6.46 2.10 39.75
N GLU A 59 -5.94 1.62 38.62
CA GLU A 59 -5.07 0.44 38.56
C GLU A 59 -3.60 0.83 38.37
N LYS A 60 -2.69 0.16 39.08
CA LYS A 60 -1.23 0.39 38.96
C LYS A 60 -0.64 -0.25 37.70
N ASN A 61 -1.27 -1.30 37.18
CA ASN A 61 -0.78 -2.07 36.04
C ASN A 61 -1.43 -1.57 34.74
N THR A 62 -0.71 -1.72 33.64
CA THR A 62 -1.24 -1.51 32.28
C THR A 62 -1.97 -2.77 31.80
N ASN A 63 -3.11 -2.59 31.14
CA ASN A 63 -3.82 -3.64 30.43
C ASN A 63 -3.44 -3.65 28.95
N LEU A 64 -3.44 -4.84 28.36
CA LEU A 64 -3.14 -5.04 26.95
C LEU A 64 -4.44 -5.11 26.16
N CYS A 65 -4.53 -4.32 25.11
CA CYS A 65 -5.68 -4.29 24.23
C CYS A 65 -5.25 -4.10 22.77
N ILE A 66 -6.08 -4.52 21.82
CA ILE A 66 -5.87 -4.32 20.39
C ILE A 66 -6.58 -3.04 19.98
N GLY A 67 -5.85 -2.11 19.39
CA GLY A 67 -6.39 -0.83 18.93
C GLY A 67 -5.78 -0.39 17.61
N ILE A 68 -6.42 0.59 16.97
CA ILE A 68 -5.84 1.29 15.82
C ILE A 68 -5.13 2.54 16.33
N ASP A 69 -3.91 2.77 15.87
CA ASP A 69 -3.20 4.02 16.16
C ASP A 69 -3.84 5.20 15.41
N PRO A 70 -4.49 6.15 16.11
CA PRO A 70 -5.23 7.22 15.45
C PRO A 70 -4.28 8.20 14.75
N GLY A 71 -3.10 8.47 15.31
CA GLY A 71 -2.12 9.38 14.72
C GLY A 71 -1.67 8.87 13.36
N LEU A 72 -1.26 7.60 13.31
CA LEU A 72 -0.87 6.96 12.06
C LEU A 72 -2.01 6.90 11.05
N ALA A 73 -3.21 6.51 11.48
CA ALA A 73 -4.37 6.38 10.60
C ALA A 73 -4.75 7.73 9.97
N ILE A 74 -4.76 8.81 10.77
CA ILE A 74 -5.01 10.18 10.31
C ILE A 74 -3.90 10.64 9.37
N SER A 75 -2.63 10.52 9.77
CA SER A 75 -1.50 10.96 8.93
C SER A 75 -1.49 10.25 7.58
N THR A 76 -1.71 8.93 7.56
CA THR A 76 -1.80 8.15 6.31
C THR A 76 -2.96 8.62 5.44
N ALA A 77 -4.14 8.85 6.03
CA ALA A 77 -5.32 9.33 5.30
C ALA A 77 -5.11 10.74 4.71
N VAL A 78 -4.47 11.64 5.45
CA VAL A 78 -4.14 12.99 4.97
C VAL A 78 -3.16 12.92 3.81
N VAL A 79 -2.03 12.22 3.98
CA VAL A 79 -1.01 12.09 2.92
C VAL A 79 -1.61 11.45 1.67
N ARG A 80 -2.40 10.38 1.82
CA ARG A 80 -3.13 9.76 0.70
C ARG A 80 -4.01 10.76 -0.04
N THR A 81 -4.78 11.56 0.69
CA THR A 81 -5.68 12.56 0.11
C THR A 81 -4.93 13.63 -0.68
N LEU A 82 -3.76 14.07 -0.21
CA LEU A 82 -2.91 15.01 -0.95
C LEU A 82 -2.48 14.45 -2.31
N PHE A 83 -2.06 13.17 -2.34
CA PHE A 83 -1.70 12.51 -3.59
C PHE A 83 -2.92 12.29 -4.51
N ASP A 84 -4.07 11.89 -3.96
CA ASP A 84 -5.29 11.71 -4.75
C ASP A 84 -5.77 13.05 -5.37
N ILE A 85 -5.67 14.17 -4.66
CA ILE A 85 -5.95 15.52 -5.20
C ILE A 85 -4.99 15.86 -6.35
N PHE A 86 -3.71 15.57 -6.19
CA PHE A 86 -2.73 15.77 -7.26
C PHE A 86 -3.08 14.93 -8.50
N PHE A 87 -3.57 13.70 -8.30
CA PHE A 87 -4.05 12.86 -9.41
C PHE A 87 -5.35 13.35 -10.04
N LEU A 88 -6.26 13.97 -9.30
CA LEU A 88 -7.45 14.60 -9.87
C LEU A 88 -7.07 15.70 -10.88
N ALA A 89 -6.00 16.45 -10.61
CA ALA A 89 -5.46 17.42 -11.57
C ALA A 89 -4.99 16.74 -12.87
N ARG A 90 -4.37 15.56 -12.79
CA ARG A 90 -4.02 14.76 -13.98
C ARG A 90 -5.26 14.35 -14.77
N ILE A 91 -6.31 13.86 -14.10
CA ILE A 91 -7.56 13.45 -14.75
C ILE A 91 -8.14 14.64 -15.53
N ALA A 92 -8.16 15.83 -14.93
CA ALA A 92 -8.60 17.05 -15.59
C ALA A 92 -7.72 17.41 -16.80
N LEU A 93 -6.40 17.26 -16.71
CA LEU A 93 -5.47 17.49 -17.81
C LEU A 93 -5.68 16.50 -18.97
N GLN A 94 -6.00 15.24 -18.71
CA GLN A 94 -6.23 14.23 -19.77
C GLN A 94 -7.41 14.59 -20.68
N PHE A 95 -8.42 15.33 -20.19
CA PHE A 95 -9.50 15.86 -21.04
C PHE A 95 -9.08 17.07 -21.90
N ARG A 96 -7.90 17.63 -21.64
CA ARG A 96 -7.36 18.84 -22.31
C ARG A 96 -6.07 18.58 -23.08
N THR A 97 -5.54 17.35 -23.08
CA THR A 97 -4.31 17.00 -23.78
C THR A 97 -4.64 16.39 -25.14
N ALA A 98 -4.09 16.97 -26.21
CA ALA A 98 -4.21 16.43 -27.56
C ALA A 98 -3.48 15.09 -27.69
N PHE A 99 -3.87 14.27 -28.67
CA PHE A 99 -3.20 12.99 -28.92
C PHE A 99 -2.78 12.83 -30.38
N ILE A 100 -1.74 12.05 -30.62
CA ILE A 100 -1.30 11.70 -31.98
C ILE A 100 -2.09 10.49 -32.48
N ALA A 101 -2.80 10.63 -33.61
CA ALA A 101 -3.65 9.60 -34.19
C ALA A 101 -2.82 8.35 -34.57
N PRO A 102 -3.22 7.12 -34.18
CA PRO A 102 -2.44 5.91 -34.46
C PRO A 102 -2.21 5.64 -35.95
N SER A 103 -3.20 5.91 -36.81
CA SER A 103 -3.15 5.72 -38.26
C SER A 103 -2.12 6.61 -38.96
N SER A 104 -1.98 7.85 -38.48
CA SER A 104 -1.03 8.83 -39.03
C SER A 104 0.44 8.55 -38.71
N ARG A 105 0.72 7.55 -37.86
CA ARG A 105 2.09 7.19 -37.43
C ARG A 105 2.87 6.45 -38.51
N VAL A 106 2.18 5.70 -39.37
CA VAL A 106 2.80 4.90 -40.44
C VAL A 106 3.39 5.78 -41.54
N PHE A 107 2.92 7.03 -41.67
CA PHE A 107 3.40 8.01 -42.65
C PHE A 107 4.38 9.05 -42.06
N GLY A 108 4.91 8.81 -40.85
CA GLY A 108 6.00 9.61 -40.26
C GLY A 108 5.64 11.03 -39.80
N ARG A 109 4.45 11.56 -40.10
CA ARG A 109 4.07 12.94 -39.77
C ARG A 109 3.24 13.10 -38.49
N GLY A 110 2.51 12.06 -38.07
CA GLY A 110 1.75 12.04 -36.82
C GLY A 110 0.76 13.21 -36.67
N GLU A 111 -0.47 13.05 -37.16
CA GLU A 111 -1.52 14.05 -37.05
C GLU A 111 -1.97 14.22 -35.58
N LEU A 112 -1.96 15.47 -35.12
CA LEU A 112 -2.37 15.86 -33.78
C LEU A 112 -3.88 16.12 -33.77
N VAL A 113 -4.62 15.27 -33.06
CA VAL A 113 -6.07 15.43 -32.87
C VAL A 113 -6.31 16.37 -31.70
N ILE A 114 -6.90 17.53 -32.00
CA ILE A 114 -7.23 18.60 -31.05
C ILE A 114 -8.73 18.64 -30.70
N ASP A 115 -9.58 17.86 -31.37
CA ASP A 115 -11.02 17.82 -31.10
C ASP A 115 -11.31 17.34 -29.67
N THR A 116 -12.00 18.16 -28.88
CA THR A 116 -12.26 17.92 -27.46
C THR A 116 -13.22 16.75 -27.22
N VAL A 117 -14.17 16.52 -28.12
CA VAL A 117 -15.12 15.40 -28.04
C VAL A 117 -14.40 14.09 -28.32
N GLU A 118 -13.52 14.07 -29.33
CA GLU A 118 -12.75 12.88 -29.68
C GLU A 118 -11.71 12.55 -28.60
N ILE A 119 -11.06 13.56 -28.00
CA ILE A 119 -10.17 13.40 -26.84
C ILE A 119 -10.94 12.77 -25.66
N ALA A 120 -12.08 13.36 -25.29
CA ALA A 120 -12.89 12.88 -24.17
C ALA A 120 -13.39 11.45 -24.40
N LYS A 121 -13.93 11.15 -25.59
CA LYS A 121 -14.42 9.81 -25.96
C LYS A 121 -13.33 8.76 -25.89
N ARG A 122 -12.13 9.08 -26.40
CA ARG A 122 -10.98 8.18 -26.34
C ARG A 122 -10.52 7.92 -24.90
N TYR A 123 -10.44 8.95 -24.07
CA TYR A 123 -10.00 8.83 -22.68
C TYR A 123 -11.02 8.05 -21.83
N CYS A 124 -12.31 8.40 -21.94
CA CYS A 124 -13.41 7.73 -21.25
C CYS A 124 -13.47 6.22 -21.54
N ARG A 125 -13.23 5.82 -22.79
CA ARG A 125 -13.28 4.41 -23.19
C ARG A 125 -12.10 3.57 -22.70
N ARG A 126 -10.94 4.19 -22.38
CA ARG A 126 -9.71 3.43 -22.08
C ARG A 126 -9.31 3.46 -20.61
N PHE A 127 -9.15 4.63 -20.02
CA PHE A 127 -8.44 4.76 -18.74
C PHE A 127 -9.20 5.54 -17.68
N PHE A 128 -10.21 6.34 -18.07
CA PHE A 128 -10.97 7.17 -17.14
C PHE A 128 -11.56 6.39 -15.96
N ILE A 129 -12.16 5.23 -16.21
CA ILE A 129 -12.74 4.39 -15.16
C ILE A 129 -11.67 3.95 -14.14
N ALA A 130 -10.53 3.45 -14.62
CA ALA A 130 -9.42 3.04 -13.76
C ALA A 130 -8.87 4.24 -12.97
N ASP A 131 -8.72 5.41 -13.62
CA ASP A 131 -8.26 6.63 -12.98
C ASP A 131 -9.21 7.07 -11.85
N VAL A 132 -10.53 7.06 -12.08
CA VAL A 132 -11.54 7.40 -11.07
C VAL A 132 -11.51 6.43 -9.89
N PHE A 133 -11.55 5.11 -10.14
CA PHE A 133 -11.49 4.12 -9.05
C PHE A 133 -10.19 4.20 -8.26
N SER A 134 -9.09 4.61 -8.92
CA SER A 134 -7.79 4.77 -8.27
C SER A 134 -7.74 5.94 -7.28
N VAL A 135 -8.63 6.93 -7.35
CA VAL A 135 -8.59 8.13 -6.48
C VAL A 135 -9.76 8.21 -5.49
N LEU A 136 -10.63 7.20 -5.44
CA LEU A 136 -11.75 7.21 -4.50
C LEU A 136 -11.23 7.23 -3.05
N PRO A 137 -11.76 8.09 -2.17
CA PRO A 137 -11.29 8.23 -0.79
C PRO A 137 -11.84 7.14 0.14
N LEU A 138 -11.92 5.89 -0.32
CA LEU A 138 -12.56 4.79 0.42
C LEU A 138 -11.83 4.45 1.74
N PRO A 139 -10.48 4.32 1.79
CA PRO A 139 -9.78 4.10 3.05
C PRO A 139 -10.01 5.24 4.06
N GLN A 140 -10.02 6.49 3.58
CA GLN A 140 -10.24 7.67 4.41
C GLN A 140 -11.62 7.64 5.08
N ILE A 141 -12.67 7.28 4.32
CA ILE A 141 -14.03 7.14 4.85
C ILE A 141 -14.09 6.06 5.95
N VAL A 142 -13.42 4.92 5.75
CA VAL A 142 -13.39 3.83 6.73
C VAL A 142 -12.69 4.26 8.02
N ILE A 143 -11.54 4.95 7.92
CA ILE A 143 -10.84 5.50 9.08
C ILE A 143 -11.71 6.52 9.82
N TRP A 144 -12.35 7.45 9.09
CA TRP A 144 -13.23 8.44 9.72
C TRP A 144 -14.39 7.76 10.46
N LYS A 145 -15.03 6.77 9.83
CA LYS A 145 -16.10 6.01 10.47
C LYS A 145 -15.64 5.34 11.76
N PHE A 146 -14.43 4.78 11.79
CA PHE A 146 -13.85 4.19 13.00
C PHE A 146 -13.55 5.24 14.08
N LEU A 147 -12.95 6.38 13.71
CA LEU A 147 -12.55 7.42 14.67
C LEU A 147 -13.75 8.12 15.33
N TYR A 148 -14.85 8.31 14.60
CA TYR A 148 -16.09 8.90 15.09
C TYR A 148 -17.00 7.90 15.81
N ARG A 149 -16.67 6.61 15.81
CA ARG A 149 -17.41 5.60 16.57
C ARG A 149 -17.12 5.78 18.06
N GLU A 150 -18.15 5.74 18.89
CA GLU A 150 -18.04 5.99 20.33
C GLU A 150 -17.29 4.85 21.07
N ASP A 151 -17.62 3.60 20.74
CA ASP A 151 -17.06 2.41 21.38
C ASP A 151 -15.60 2.11 20.96
N LYS A 152 -15.19 2.42 19.72
CA LYS A 152 -13.87 2.10 19.11
C LYS A 152 -13.44 0.63 19.18
N THR A 153 -14.37 -0.30 19.41
CA THR A 153 -14.11 -1.74 19.53
C THR A 153 -14.03 -2.45 18.17
N ALA A 154 -14.50 -1.80 17.09
CA ALA A 154 -14.58 -2.38 15.74
C ALA A 154 -13.24 -2.42 14.98
N VAL A 155 -12.17 -2.81 15.65
CA VAL A 155 -10.81 -2.84 15.10
C VAL A 155 -10.70 -3.88 13.97
N LEU A 156 -11.18 -5.11 14.21
CA LEU A 156 -11.08 -6.18 13.20
C LEU A 156 -11.93 -5.86 11.95
N GLU A 157 -13.18 -5.41 12.14
CA GLU A 157 -14.07 -5.02 11.04
C GLU A 157 -13.47 -3.89 10.19
N THR A 158 -12.86 -2.89 10.86
CA THR A 158 -12.19 -1.76 10.19
C THR A 158 -10.98 -2.26 9.40
N LYS A 159 -10.15 -3.11 10.01
CA LYS A 159 -9.01 -3.76 9.37
C LYS A 159 -9.41 -4.55 8.12
N ASP A 160 -10.42 -5.41 8.21
CA ASP A 160 -10.90 -6.25 7.08
C ASP A 160 -11.39 -5.39 5.92
N ARG A 161 -12.16 -4.33 6.21
CA ARG A 161 -12.60 -3.37 5.21
C ARG A 161 -11.43 -2.66 4.54
N LEU A 162 -10.45 -2.19 5.33
CA LEU A 162 -9.26 -1.52 4.79
C LEU A 162 -8.46 -2.46 3.89
N LEU A 163 -8.22 -3.70 4.33
CA LEU A 163 -7.53 -4.72 3.54
C LEU A 163 -8.21 -4.93 2.18
N PHE A 164 -9.53 -5.19 2.19
CA PHE A 164 -10.29 -5.40 0.96
C PHE A 164 -10.24 -4.18 0.03
N ILE A 165 -10.49 -2.98 0.58
CA ILE A 165 -10.50 -1.73 -0.20
C ILE A 165 -9.12 -1.45 -0.79
N ILE A 166 -8.05 -1.61 -0.01
CA ILE A 166 -6.68 -1.36 -0.47
C ILE A 166 -6.33 -2.33 -1.61
N ILE A 167 -6.58 -3.63 -1.45
CA ILE A 167 -6.35 -4.62 -2.51
C ILE A 167 -7.17 -4.27 -3.77
N ALA A 168 -8.44 -3.91 -3.61
CA ALA A 168 -9.30 -3.52 -4.73
C ALA A 168 -8.79 -2.27 -5.45
N GLN A 169 -8.26 -1.27 -4.72
CA GLN A 169 -7.71 -0.03 -5.29
C GLN A 169 -6.30 -0.19 -5.86
N TYR A 170 -5.55 -1.20 -5.46
CA TYR A 170 -4.22 -1.49 -6.01
C TYR A 170 -4.27 -1.75 -7.51
N VAL A 171 -5.23 -2.55 -7.97
CA VAL A 171 -5.40 -2.89 -9.39
C VAL A 171 -5.51 -1.64 -10.27
N PRO A 172 -6.47 -0.71 -10.07
CA PRO A 172 -6.55 0.51 -10.86
C PRO A 172 -5.32 1.43 -10.68
N ARG A 173 -4.70 1.49 -9.49
CA ARG A 173 -3.47 2.27 -9.24
C ARG A 173 -2.27 1.73 -10.03
N LEU A 174 -2.16 0.42 -10.24
CA LEU A 174 -1.15 -0.18 -11.10
C LEU A 174 -1.47 0.03 -12.59
N VAL A 175 -2.73 -0.17 -12.99
CA VAL A 175 -3.17 0.01 -14.39
C VAL A 175 -2.89 1.42 -14.89
N ARG A 176 -3.11 2.47 -14.07
CA ARG A 176 -2.85 3.87 -14.48
C ARG A 176 -1.37 4.21 -14.68
N ILE A 177 -0.43 3.41 -14.17
CA ILE A 177 1.00 3.61 -14.43
C ILE A 177 1.32 3.34 -15.91
N TYR A 178 0.65 2.36 -16.52
CA TYR A 178 0.86 2.00 -17.92
C TYR A 178 0.70 3.19 -18.88
N PRO A 179 -0.47 3.88 -18.97
CA PRO A 179 -0.62 4.99 -19.90
C PRO A 179 0.41 6.09 -19.66
N LEU A 180 0.72 6.38 -18.39
CA LEU A 180 1.68 7.42 -18.02
C LEU A 180 3.11 7.08 -18.46
N SER A 181 3.55 5.85 -18.22
CA SER A 181 4.87 5.36 -18.65
C SER A 181 4.97 5.29 -20.17
N THR A 182 3.90 4.88 -20.88
CA THR A 182 3.89 4.88 -22.35
C THR A 182 3.94 6.28 -22.93
N GLU A 183 3.27 7.25 -22.31
CA GLU A 183 3.28 8.65 -22.75
C GLU A 183 4.65 9.28 -22.55
N LEU A 184 5.28 9.07 -21.39
CA LEU A 184 6.65 9.52 -21.13
C LEU A 184 7.64 8.88 -22.11
N LYS A 185 7.61 7.55 -22.29
CA LYS A 185 8.49 6.88 -23.26
C LYS A 185 8.33 7.43 -24.68
N ARG A 186 7.11 7.83 -25.06
CA ARG A 186 6.82 8.41 -26.38
C ARG A 186 7.35 9.85 -26.52
N THR A 187 7.34 10.64 -25.46
CA THR A 187 7.68 12.08 -25.52
C THR A 187 9.14 12.37 -25.17
N SER A 188 9.74 11.63 -24.23
CA SER A 188 11.15 11.76 -23.86
C SER A 188 12.08 10.79 -24.60
N GLY A 189 11.54 9.82 -25.34
CA GLY A 189 12.29 8.79 -26.07
C GLY A 189 12.95 7.73 -25.17
N VAL A 190 13.24 8.06 -23.92
CA VAL A 190 13.89 7.18 -22.94
C VAL A 190 13.19 7.29 -21.58
N PHE A 191 12.96 6.15 -20.93
CA PHE A 191 12.34 6.09 -19.59
C PHE A 191 13.35 6.39 -18.46
N ALA A 192 14.61 5.99 -18.65
CA ALA A 192 15.72 6.25 -17.74
C ALA A 192 16.94 6.72 -18.54
N GLU A 193 17.41 7.95 -18.28
CA GLU A 193 18.48 8.59 -19.05
C GLU A 193 19.82 7.83 -19.00
N THR A 194 20.00 6.91 -18.03
CA THR A 194 21.22 6.11 -17.82
C THR A 194 20.93 4.67 -17.42
N ALA A 195 21.91 3.77 -17.62
CA ALA A 195 21.90 2.38 -17.12
C ALA A 195 21.54 2.30 -15.63
N LEU A 196 22.22 3.16 -14.85
CA LEU A 196 22.10 3.23 -13.40
C LEU A 196 20.69 3.64 -12.98
N ALA A 197 20.09 4.61 -13.66
CA ALA A 197 18.72 5.03 -13.41
C ALA A 197 17.72 3.90 -13.73
N GLY A 198 17.98 3.11 -14.77
CA GLY A 198 17.21 1.91 -15.09
C GLY A 198 17.30 0.84 -13.99
N ALA A 199 18.51 0.52 -13.53
CA ALA A 199 18.73 -0.44 -12.45
C ALA A 199 18.09 0.04 -11.13
N ALA A 200 18.26 1.31 -10.77
CA ALA A 200 17.64 1.91 -9.58
C ALA A 200 16.11 1.87 -9.64
N TYR A 201 15.51 2.02 -10.84
CA TYR A 201 14.06 1.90 -11.02
C TYR A 201 13.55 0.48 -10.75
N TYR A 202 14.22 -0.56 -11.24
CA TYR A 202 13.84 -1.94 -10.94
C TYR A 202 14.06 -2.28 -9.47
N LEU A 203 15.15 -1.80 -8.87
CA LEU A 203 15.40 -1.94 -7.44
C LEU A 203 14.31 -1.23 -6.61
N LEU A 204 13.86 -0.05 -7.03
CA LEU A 204 12.76 0.67 -6.36
C LEU A 204 11.47 -0.17 -6.33
N TRP A 205 11.11 -0.81 -7.44
CA TRP A 205 9.96 -1.72 -7.47
C TRP A 205 10.14 -2.93 -6.57
N TYR A 206 11.34 -3.47 -6.51
CA TYR A 206 11.68 -4.58 -5.62
C TYR A 206 11.58 -4.19 -4.15
N MET A 207 12.07 -3.00 -3.78
CA MET A 207 11.95 -2.44 -2.43
C MET A 207 10.48 -2.15 -2.08
N LEU A 208 9.69 -1.66 -3.04
CA LEU A 208 8.27 -1.43 -2.84
C LEU A 208 7.50 -2.73 -2.61
N ALA A 209 7.81 -3.79 -3.38
CA ALA A 209 7.25 -5.12 -3.14
C ALA A 209 7.64 -5.65 -1.75
N SER A 210 8.88 -5.45 -1.32
CA SER A 210 9.36 -5.81 0.02
C SER A 210 8.61 -5.07 1.13
N HIS A 211 8.36 -3.77 0.96
CA HIS A 211 7.54 -2.96 1.87
C HIS A 211 6.11 -3.48 1.98
N ILE A 212 5.47 -3.79 0.84
CA ILE A 212 4.12 -4.34 0.81
C ILE A 212 4.07 -5.68 1.54
N VAL A 213 4.99 -6.60 1.23
CA VAL A 213 5.09 -7.91 1.90
C VAL A 213 5.32 -7.75 3.40
N GLY A 214 6.20 -6.86 3.82
CA GLY A 214 6.45 -6.56 5.23
C GLY A 214 5.20 -6.05 5.96
N ALA A 215 4.42 -5.18 5.31
CA ALA A 215 3.18 -4.66 5.86
C ALA A 215 2.09 -5.74 5.98
N PHE A 216 1.96 -6.62 4.98
CA PHE A 216 1.08 -7.79 5.07
C PHE A 216 1.51 -8.74 6.19
N TRP A 217 2.80 -9.03 6.30
CA TRP A 217 3.33 -9.86 7.39
C TRP A 217 3.04 -9.26 8.77
N TYR A 218 3.23 -7.95 8.94
CA TYR A 218 2.86 -7.26 10.19
C TYR A 218 1.37 -7.38 10.50
N LEU A 219 0.50 -7.16 9.50
CA LEU A 219 -0.95 -7.26 9.68
C LEU A 219 -1.38 -8.66 10.10
N LEU A 220 -0.85 -9.68 9.41
CA LEU A 220 -1.10 -11.08 9.72
C LEU A 220 -0.51 -11.48 11.07
N SER A 221 0.60 -10.86 11.50
CA SER A 221 1.13 -11.04 12.86
C SER A 221 0.15 -10.54 13.91
N ILE A 222 -0.48 -9.37 13.70
CA ILE A 222 -1.53 -8.87 14.59
C ILE A 222 -2.75 -9.79 14.60
N GLU A 223 -3.15 -10.33 13.46
CA GLU A 223 -4.22 -11.33 13.40
C GLU A 223 -3.89 -12.58 14.20
N ARG A 224 -2.66 -13.10 14.09
CA ARG A 224 -2.25 -14.30 14.84
C ARG A 224 -2.11 -14.05 16.34
N VAL A 225 -1.69 -12.85 16.75
CA VAL A 225 -1.81 -12.41 18.16
C VAL A 225 -3.27 -12.40 18.60
N THR A 226 -4.16 -11.87 17.77
CA THR A 226 -5.60 -11.83 18.05
C THR A 226 -6.20 -13.25 18.15
N ASP A 227 -5.74 -14.19 17.32
CA ASP A 227 -6.17 -15.60 17.37
C ASP A 227 -5.78 -16.24 18.70
N CYS A 228 -4.55 -16.02 19.18
CA CYS A 228 -4.13 -16.51 20.50
C CYS A 228 -5.01 -15.96 21.62
N TRP A 229 -5.31 -14.66 21.58
CA TRP A 229 -6.14 -14.01 22.59
C TRP A 229 -7.57 -14.57 22.59
N ARG A 230 -8.16 -14.73 21.40
CA ARG A 230 -9.49 -15.32 21.23
C ARG A 230 -9.55 -16.75 21.70
N PHE A 231 -8.55 -17.56 21.35
CA PHE A 231 -8.45 -18.94 21.78
C PHE A 231 -8.40 -19.02 23.31
N SER A 232 -7.50 -18.26 23.94
CA SER A 232 -7.33 -18.26 25.41
C SER A 232 -8.57 -17.75 26.14
N CYS A 233 -9.27 -16.75 25.58
CA CYS A 233 -10.53 -16.25 26.13
C CYS A 233 -11.67 -17.25 26.02
N ASN A 234 -11.80 -17.96 24.89
CA ASN A 234 -12.87 -18.94 24.73
C ASN A 234 -12.73 -20.12 25.70
N GLU A 235 -11.50 -20.47 26.10
CA GLU A 235 -11.23 -21.49 27.12
C GLU A 235 -11.53 -20.99 28.55
N PHE A 236 -11.55 -19.67 28.77
CA PHE A 236 -11.83 -19.09 30.09
C PHE A 236 -13.33 -18.80 30.29
N PRO A 237 -14.02 -19.46 31.24
CA PRO A 237 -15.45 -19.25 31.46
C PRO A 237 -15.80 -17.79 31.76
N GLY A 238 -16.77 -17.25 31.02
CA GLY A 238 -17.27 -15.89 31.20
C GLY A 238 -16.43 -14.80 30.50
N CYS A 239 -15.33 -15.15 29.83
CA CYS A 239 -14.55 -14.16 29.09
C CYS A 239 -15.34 -13.56 27.91
N ASN A 240 -15.35 -12.24 27.82
CA ASN A 240 -15.96 -11.51 26.71
C ASN A 240 -14.87 -10.87 25.83
N GLN A 241 -14.83 -11.27 24.56
CA GLN A 241 -13.84 -10.78 23.58
C GLN A 241 -13.89 -9.26 23.36
N ILE A 242 -14.99 -8.58 23.72
CA ILE A 242 -15.10 -7.13 23.57
C ILE A 242 -14.04 -6.36 24.36
N TYR A 243 -13.64 -6.89 25.51
CA TYR A 243 -12.66 -6.29 26.42
C TYR A 243 -11.20 -6.43 25.94
N MET A 244 -10.97 -7.18 24.85
CA MET A 244 -9.66 -7.25 24.21
C MET A 244 -9.34 -6.02 23.36
N TYR A 245 -10.33 -5.21 23.00
CA TYR A 245 -10.13 -4.05 22.13
C TYR A 245 -10.05 -2.76 22.95
N CYS A 246 -9.21 -1.81 22.54
CA CYS A 246 -8.96 -0.53 23.26
C CYS A 246 -10.12 0.48 23.17
N GLY A 247 -11.34 0.00 23.38
CA GLY A 247 -12.56 0.75 23.24
C GLY A 247 -13.00 1.44 24.53
N LYS A 248 -13.83 2.49 24.39
CA LYS A 248 -14.54 3.04 25.54
C LYS A 248 -15.74 2.16 25.84
N THR A 249 -15.51 1.08 26.56
CA THR A 249 -16.58 0.43 27.32
C THR A 249 -16.78 1.28 28.58
N GLU A 250 -18.03 1.52 29.00
CA GLU A 250 -18.29 2.28 30.22
C GLU A 250 -17.39 1.74 31.34
N SER A 251 -16.53 2.59 31.89
CA SER A 251 -15.55 2.21 32.91
C SER A 251 -16.28 1.97 34.23
N ASN A 252 -17.02 0.87 34.30
CA ASN A 252 -17.60 0.32 35.51
C ASN A 252 -16.60 -0.67 36.14
N GLU A 253 -16.84 -1.04 37.39
CA GLU A 253 -15.97 -1.98 38.12
C GLU A 253 -15.85 -3.34 37.40
N GLU A 254 -16.93 -3.76 36.73
CA GLU A 254 -17.00 -4.98 35.91
C GLU A 254 -16.01 -4.95 34.73
N TYR A 255 -15.92 -3.83 34.00
CA TYR A 255 -14.95 -3.67 32.90
C TYR A 255 -13.51 -3.84 33.40
N THR A 256 -13.16 -3.17 34.50
CA THR A 256 -11.81 -3.27 35.08
C THR A 256 -11.50 -4.71 35.49
N GLU A 257 -12.40 -5.38 36.23
CA GLU A 257 -12.20 -6.76 36.67
C GLU A 257 -11.96 -7.72 35.49
N TRP A 258 -12.81 -7.64 34.46
CA TRP A 258 -12.67 -8.51 33.27
C TRP A 258 -11.40 -8.23 32.48
N THR A 259 -10.99 -6.97 32.34
CA THR A 259 -9.73 -6.65 31.65
C THR A 259 -8.50 -7.16 32.41
N THR A 260 -8.51 -7.13 33.75
CA THR A 260 -7.42 -7.68 34.56
C THR A 260 -7.32 -9.20 34.41
N VAL A 261 -8.44 -9.91 34.44
CA VAL A 261 -8.49 -11.38 34.23
C VAL A 261 -8.01 -11.74 32.83
N ILE A 262 -8.51 -11.04 31.80
CA ILE A 262 -8.09 -11.25 30.40
C ILE A 262 -6.59 -10.98 30.24
N ARG A 263 -6.06 -9.93 30.87
CA ARG A 263 -4.62 -9.64 30.86
C ARG A 263 -3.82 -10.81 31.42
N GLN A 264 -4.21 -11.37 32.56
CA GLN A 264 -3.50 -12.52 33.15
C GLN A 264 -3.51 -13.72 32.20
N VAL A 265 -4.69 -14.10 31.68
CA VAL A 265 -4.84 -15.21 30.73
C VAL A 265 -4.01 -14.99 29.46
N ILE A 266 -3.95 -13.77 28.92
CA ILE A 266 -3.15 -13.42 27.75
C ILE A 266 -1.66 -13.46 28.07
N THR A 267 -1.23 -12.92 29.20
CA THR A 267 0.19 -12.92 29.60
C THR A 267 0.69 -14.35 29.79
N GLU A 268 -0.12 -15.23 30.38
CA GLU A 268 0.24 -16.63 30.61
C GLU A 268 0.28 -17.46 29.31
N ASN A 269 -0.66 -17.24 28.38
CA ASN A 269 -0.83 -18.12 27.22
C ASN A 269 -0.32 -17.56 25.89
N CYS A 270 -0.12 -16.25 25.77
CA CYS A 270 0.17 -15.59 24.50
C CYS A 270 1.47 -14.78 24.48
N GLN A 271 2.09 -14.51 25.63
CA GLN A 271 3.35 -13.78 25.72
C GLN A 271 4.54 -14.74 25.94
N PRO A 272 5.76 -14.35 25.53
CA PRO A 272 6.96 -15.11 25.87
C PRO A 272 7.13 -15.19 27.39
N THR A 273 7.51 -16.37 27.88
CA THR A 273 7.92 -16.56 29.28
C THR A 273 9.29 -15.93 29.55
N ASP A 274 9.67 -15.81 30.83
CA ASP A 274 10.99 -15.28 31.21
C ASP A 274 12.16 -16.10 30.63
N ASP A 275 11.94 -17.39 30.37
CA ASP A 275 12.89 -18.31 29.72
C ASP A 275 12.91 -18.19 28.18
N GLY A 276 12.07 -17.32 27.61
CA GLY A 276 11.97 -17.07 26.18
C GLY A 276 11.13 -18.11 25.41
N GLU A 277 10.46 -19.02 26.10
CA GLU A 277 9.55 -19.97 25.48
C GLU A 277 8.21 -19.30 25.12
N MET A 278 7.67 -19.65 23.96
CA MET A 278 6.37 -19.15 23.50
C MET A 278 5.30 -20.21 23.81
N PRO A 279 4.32 -19.94 24.69
CA PRO A 279 3.26 -20.90 25.02
C PRO A 279 2.34 -21.19 23.83
N PHE A 280 2.18 -20.20 22.94
CA PHE A 280 1.45 -20.32 21.68
C PHE A 280 2.42 -20.38 20.49
N ASP A 281 2.22 -21.34 19.59
CA ASP A 281 3.03 -21.45 18.37
C ASP A 281 2.57 -20.43 17.31
N TYR A 282 3.30 -19.32 17.25
CA TYR A 282 3.10 -18.25 16.26
C TYR A 282 3.72 -18.54 14.89
N GLY A 283 4.41 -19.69 14.72
CA GLY A 283 5.07 -20.06 13.48
C GLY A 283 5.95 -18.94 12.92
N MET A 284 5.66 -18.53 11.68
CA MET A 284 6.41 -17.51 10.95
C MET A 284 6.23 -16.08 11.47
N TYR A 285 5.29 -15.88 12.39
CA TYR A 285 5.03 -14.59 13.04
C TYR A 285 5.66 -14.48 14.43
N SER A 286 6.33 -15.53 14.91
CA SER A 286 6.96 -15.54 16.24
C SER A 286 7.90 -14.35 16.45
N SER A 287 8.66 -13.96 15.42
CA SER A 287 9.57 -12.82 15.50
C SER A 287 8.85 -11.48 15.69
N ALA A 288 7.58 -11.35 15.33
CA ALA A 288 6.80 -10.14 15.59
C ALA A 288 6.49 -9.98 17.08
N VAL A 289 6.25 -11.09 17.77
CA VAL A 289 5.93 -11.11 19.20
C VAL A 289 7.20 -10.92 20.02
N THR A 290 8.26 -11.69 19.73
CA THR A 290 9.52 -11.63 20.50
C THR A 290 10.27 -10.31 20.32
N SER A 291 10.15 -9.64 19.17
CA SER A 291 10.73 -8.30 18.96
C SER A 291 9.87 -7.15 19.49
N ALA A 292 8.67 -7.44 20.01
CA ALA A 292 7.70 -6.43 20.43
C ALA A 292 7.32 -5.42 19.32
N VAL A 293 7.44 -5.79 18.03
CA VAL A 293 7.08 -4.88 16.93
C VAL A 293 5.58 -4.57 16.90
N THR A 294 4.76 -5.52 17.37
CA THR A 294 3.29 -5.40 17.47
C THR A 294 2.83 -4.44 18.56
N THR A 295 3.66 -4.15 19.57
CA THR A 295 3.37 -3.18 20.65
C THR A 295 4.03 -1.82 20.39
N SER A 296 5.09 -1.78 19.56
CA SER A 296 5.87 -0.58 19.28
C SER A 296 5.02 0.59 18.76
N LYS A 297 5.26 1.77 19.36
CA LYS A 297 4.73 3.08 18.93
C LYS A 297 5.63 3.76 17.89
N ASP A 298 6.90 3.38 17.82
CA ASP A 298 7.84 3.98 16.88
C ASP A 298 7.62 3.42 15.49
N MET A 299 7.05 4.25 14.62
CA MET A 299 6.79 3.89 13.23
C MET A 299 8.08 3.59 12.46
N THR A 300 9.17 4.30 12.73
CA THR A 300 10.40 4.13 11.94
C THR A 300 10.99 2.74 12.18
N THR A 301 11.11 2.35 13.44
CA THR A 301 11.53 0.99 13.81
C THR A 301 10.59 -0.06 13.24
N LYS A 302 9.27 0.14 13.36
CA LYS A 302 8.26 -0.79 12.82
C LYS A 302 8.40 -0.97 11.30
N LEU A 303 8.51 0.13 10.56
CA LEU A 303 8.65 0.12 9.11
C LEU A 303 9.95 -0.54 8.67
N LEU A 304 11.09 -0.18 9.26
CA LEU A 304 12.39 -0.75 8.90
C LEU A 304 12.47 -2.24 9.23
N PHE A 305 11.94 -2.65 10.38
CA PHE A 305 11.91 -4.05 10.77
C PHE A 305 11.07 -4.89 9.79
N CYS A 306 9.88 -4.42 9.45
CA CYS A 306 8.99 -5.13 8.54
C CYS A 306 9.49 -5.08 7.09
N LEU A 307 10.10 -3.98 6.66
CA LEU A 307 10.76 -3.86 5.37
C LEU A 307 11.92 -4.85 5.26
N TRP A 308 12.76 -4.95 6.29
CA TRP A 308 13.84 -5.93 6.34
C TRP A 308 13.30 -7.36 6.28
N TRP A 309 12.25 -7.68 7.04
CA TRP A 309 11.60 -8.99 6.98
C TRP A 309 11.12 -9.33 5.56
N GLY A 310 10.43 -8.40 4.90
CA GLY A 310 9.96 -8.58 3.53
C GLY A 310 11.12 -8.74 2.54
N LEU A 311 12.15 -7.91 2.67
CA LEU A 311 13.33 -7.95 1.80
C LEU A 311 14.08 -9.28 1.93
N ALA A 312 14.29 -9.77 3.16
CA ALA A 312 14.99 -11.02 3.42
C ALA A 312 14.26 -12.22 2.81
N ASN A 313 12.94 -12.27 2.91
CA ASN A 313 12.15 -13.41 2.42
C ASN A 313 11.89 -13.37 0.90
N LEU A 314 11.81 -12.18 0.29
CA LEU A 314 11.76 -12.07 -1.17
C LEU A 314 13.10 -12.36 -1.84
N SER A 315 14.21 -12.10 -1.13
CA SER A 315 15.56 -12.21 -1.70
C SER A 315 16.19 -13.60 -1.59
N THR A 316 15.51 -14.56 -0.96
CA THR A 316 16.05 -15.91 -0.71
C THR A 316 15.39 -16.95 -1.61
N LEU A 317 16.19 -17.81 -2.24
CA LEU A 317 15.72 -18.90 -3.11
C LEU A 317 15.18 -20.11 -2.32
N GLY A 318 15.43 -20.15 -1.00
CA GLY A 318 14.87 -21.13 -0.07
C GLY A 318 14.60 -20.44 1.27
N GLN A 319 13.36 -19.98 1.46
CA GLN A 319 12.97 -19.27 2.67
C GLN A 319 13.10 -20.20 3.89
N GLY A 320 13.78 -19.75 4.95
CA GLY A 320 13.84 -20.43 6.25
C GLY A 320 12.57 -20.25 7.08
N LEU A 321 11.40 -20.17 6.44
CA LEU A 321 10.13 -19.90 7.11
C LEU A 321 9.62 -21.15 7.82
N LYS A 322 9.40 -21.03 9.13
CA LYS A 322 8.78 -22.08 9.95
C LYS A 322 7.29 -21.80 10.05
N THR A 323 6.45 -22.53 9.31
CA THR A 323 4.99 -22.42 9.41
C THR A 323 4.41 -23.45 10.37
N THR A 324 3.29 -23.12 11.00
CA THR A 324 2.43 -24.10 11.69
C THR A 324 1.52 -24.84 10.69
N ILE A 325 0.62 -25.69 11.18
CA ILE A 325 -0.45 -26.31 10.37
C ILE A 325 -1.58 -25.34 9.99
N TYR A 326 -1.49 -24.07 10.41
CA TYR A 326 -2.48 -23.06 10.10
C TYR A 326 -2.48 -22.72 8.61
N THR A 327 -3.62 -22.94 7.94
CA THR A 327 -3.75 -22.81 6.48
C THR A 327 -3.35 -21.44 5.96
N GLY A 328 -3.68 -20.36 6.69
CA GLY A 328 -3.32 -19.00 6.29
C GLY A 328 -1.81 -18.75 6.23
N GLU A 329 -1.04 -19.34 7.15
CA GLU A 329 0.43 -19.27 7.15
C GLU A 329 1.02 -19.99 5.95
N SER A 330 0.55 -21.22 5.70
CA SER A 330 1.05 -22.02 4.57
C SER A 330 0.75 -21.35 3.24
N LEU A 331 -0.46 -20.82 3.05
CA LEU A 331 -0.84 -20.10 1.83
C LEU A 331 -0.01 -18.82 1.63
N PHE A 332 0.22 -18.05 2.69
CA PHE A 332 1.06 -16.85 2.63
C PHE A 332 2.51 -17.20 2.31
N ALA A 333 3.08 -18.24 2.93
CA ALA A 333 4.44 -18.69 2.67
C ALA A 333 4.63 -19.20 1.23
N ILE A 334 3.70 -19.99 0.69
CA ILE A 334 3.73 -20.45 -0.71
C ILE A 334 3.67 -19.27 -1.68
N THR A 335 2.77 -18.32 -1.42
CA THR A 335 2.62 -17.10 -2.23
C THR A 335 3.90 -16.28 -2.21
N LEU A 336 4.49 -16.08 -1.03
CA LEU A 336 5.73 -15.35 -0.81
C LEU A 336 6.91 -15.99 -1.55
N ALA A 337 7.05 -17.31 -1.45
CA ALA A 337 8.11 -18.04 -2.14
C ALA A 337 7.99 -17.92 -3.66
N THR A 338 6.79 -18.13 -4.20
CA THR A 338 6.51 -18.02 -5.64
C THR A 338 6.75 -16.59 -6.14
N PHE A 339 6.26 -15.60 -5.39
CA PHE A 339 6.39 -14.20 -5.76
C PHE A 339 7.85 -13.71 -5.69
N GLY A 340 8.60 -14.11 -4.65
CA GLY A 340 10.03 -13.81 -4.51
C GLY A 340 10.87 -14.36 -5.67
N LEU A 341 10.63 -15.61 -6.07
CA LEU A 341 11.29 -16.24 -7.22
C LEU A 341 11.04 -15.45 -8.52
N ILE A 342 9.79 -15.07 -8.79
CA ILE A 342 9.42 -14.30 -9.98
C ILE A 342 10.08 -12.91 -9.96
N LEU A 343 10.02 -12.21 -8.83
CA LEU A 343 10.62 -10.88 -8.69
C LEU A 343 12.14 -10.91 -8.86
N MET A 344 12.82 -11.88 -8.25
CA MET A 344 14.27 -12.04 -8.38
C MET A 344 14.67 -12.33 -9.82
N ALA A 345 13.96 -13.24 -10.50
CA ALA A 345 14.20 -13.53 -11.91
C ALA A 345 13.98 -12.30 -12.80
N MET A 346 12.91 -11.52 -12.55
CA MET A 346 12.66 -10.28 -13.28
C MET A 346 13.73 -9.22 -13.01
N LEU A 347 14.20 -9.07 -11.77
CA LEU A 347 15.23 -8.10 -11.41
C LEU A 347 16.55 -8.42 -12.10
N ILE A 348 17.03 -9.66 -11.96
CA ILE A 348 18.27 -10.14 -12.58
C ILE A 348 18.19 -10.03 -14.10
N GLY A 349 17.11 -10.54 -14.70
CA GLY A 349 16.93 -10.52 -16.15
C GLY A 349 16.91 -9.10 -16.73
N ASN A 350 16.17 -8.17 -16.11
CA ASN A 350 16.10 -6.79 -16.63
C ASN A 350 17.40 -6.00 -16.41
N ILE A 351 18.14 -6.23 -15.32
CA ILE A 351 19.44 -5.59 -15.11
C ILE A 351 20.47 -6.13 -16.12
N GLN A 352 20.51 -7.45 -16.34
CA GLN A 352 21.43 -8.06 -17.30
C GLN A 352 21.17 -7.59 -18.73
N VAL A 353 19.90 -7.57 -19.16
CA VAL A 353 19.51 -7.12 -20.50
C VAL A 353 19.82 -5.64 -20.71
N ASN A 354 19.48 -4.77 -19.75
CA ASN A 354 19.80 -3.34 -19.88
C ASN A 354 21.31 -3.06 -19.91
N ASN A 355 22.12 -3.83 -19.18
CA ASN A 355 23.58 -3.70 -19.26
C ASN A 355 24.11 -4.19 -20.62
N LEU A 356 23.55 -5.26 -21.19
CA LEU A 356 23.97 -5.80 -22.48
C LEU A 356 23.68 -4.83 -23.64
N TYR A 357 22.52 -4.16 -23.64
CA TYR A 357 22.19 -3.11 -24.61
C TYR A 357 23.15 -1.91 -24.55
N ILE A 358 23.79 -1.65 -23.41
CA ILE A 358 24.71 -0.53 -23.23
C ILE A 358 26.13 -0.91 -23.65
N PHE A 359 26.53 -2.17 -23.48
CA PHE A 359 27.83 -2.67 -23.96
C PHE A 359 27.86 -2.94 -25.46
N PHE A 360 26.73 -3.29 -26.09
CA PHE A 360 26.66 -3.61 -27.52
C PHE A 360 25.89 -2.59 -28.37
N GLY A 361 25.35 -1.52 -27.76
CA GLY A 361 24.50 -0.51 -28.43
C GLY A 361 25.22 0.76 -28.91
N THR A 362 26.56 0.82 -28.83
CA THR A 362 27.36 1.83 -29.54
C THR A 362 28.04 1.16 -30.74
N GLY A 363 27.28 1.01 -31.83
CA GLY A 363 27.75 0.58 -33.14
C GLY A 363 27.03 1.37 -34.21
#